data_AF-D0SB99-F1
#
_entry.id   AF-D0SB99-F1
#
_cell.length_a   1.000
_cell.length_b   1.000
_cell.length_c   1.000
_cell.angle_alpha   90.00
_cell.angle_beta   90.00
_cell.angle_gamma   90.00
#
_symmetry.space_group_name_H-M   'P 1'
#
loop_
_entity.id
_entity.type
_entity.pdbx_description
1 polymer ?
#
loop_
_entity_poly.entity_id
_entity_poly.type
_entity_poly.pdbx_seq_one_letter_code
_entity_poly.pdbx_strand_id
1 'polypeptide(L)'
;MRRIRQKYLDDSTVTIVLLGSCTHSRRYVDWEIKSSLRYDAYTLPNGLIGIVLPSQNNRCYLPARFENNWDQQHYNCYARFYPYPSLDQQLVEWIEDAYIARTQRKHLINNSRVMLGYNAKCNIHGATH
;
A
#
# COMPACT_ATOMS: atom_id res chain seq x y z
N MET A 1 5.16 6.23 17.60
CA MET A 1 4.31 5.32 16.79
C MET A 1 3.48 4.31 17.58
N ARG A 2 3.35 4.44 18.92
CA ARG A 2 2.53 3.51 19.71
C ARG A 2 1.01 3.77 19.59
N ARG A 3 0.61 5.01 19.29
CA ARG A 3 -0.80 5.44 19.30
C ARG A 3 -1.63 5.00 18.09
N ILE A 4 -1.06 4.93 16.88
CA ILE A 4 -1.81 4.50 15.68
C ILE A 4 -2.06 2.98 15.74
N ARG A 5 -1.01 2.23 16.08
CA ARG A 5 -1.06 0.77 16.20
C ARG A 5 -2.06 0.29 17.26
N GLN A 6 -2.06 0.88 18.45
CA GLN A 6 -2.97 0.50 19.55
C GLN A 6 -4.42 0.97 19.39
N LYS A 7 -4.70 2.03 18.60
CA LYS A 7 -6.06 2.58 18.51
C LYS A 7 -6.82 2.24 17.23
N TYR A 8 -6.14 1.85 16.15
CA TYR A 8 -6.78 1.76 14.82
C TYR A 8 -6.36 0.56 13.96
N LEU A 9 -5.28 -0.16 14.27
CA LEU A 9 -4.71 -1.16 13.34
C LEU A 9 -4.75 -2.61 13.81
N ASP A 10 -5.05 -2.90 15.08
CA ASP A 10 -5.12 -4.31 15.56
C ASP A 10 -6.23 -5.12 14.86
N ASP A 11 -7.27 -4.47 14.33
CA ASP A 11 -8.38 -5.15 13.61
C ASP A 11 -8.46 -4.81 12.11
N SER A 12 -7.48 -4.09 11.54
CA SER A 12 -7.51 -3.73 10.12
C SER A 12 -7.19 -4.93 9.23
N THR A 13 -8.04 -5.25 8.25
CA THR A 13 -7.82 -6.39 7.33
C THR A 13 -7.32 -5.95 5.95
N VAL A 14 -7.53 -4.69 5.57
CA VAL A 14 -7.11 -4.11 4.29
C VAL A 14 -6.49 -2.74 4.55
N THR A 15 -5.39 -2.44 3.88
CA THR A 15 -4.70 -1.15 3.90
C THR A 15 -4.80 -0.51 2.52
N ILE A 16 -5.40 0.68 2.47
CA ILE A 16 -5.51 1.50 1.26
C ILE A 16 -4.50 2.65 1.36
N VAL A 17 -3.59 2.73 0.40
CA VAL A 17 -2.60 3.80 0.28
C VAL A 17 -3.12 4.82 -0.71
N LEU A 18 -3.44 6.03 -0.23
CA LEU A 18 -3.83 7.15 -1.09
C LEU A 18 -2.57 7.82 -1.66
N LEU A 19 -2.42 7.76 -2.98
CA LEU A 19 -1.21 8.14 -3.69
C LEU A 19 -1.33 9.55 -4.26
N GLY A 20 -0.61 10.48 -3.63
CA GLY A 20 -0.40 11.85 -4.09
C GLY A 20 1.04 12.10 -4.54
N SER A 21 1.37 13.36 -4.80
CA SER A 21 2.63 13.79 -5.41
C SER A 21 3.89 13.38 -4.64
N CYS A 22 3.82 13.33 -3.32
CA CYS A 22 4.98 13.05 -2.46
C CYS A 22 4.84 11.75 -1.67
N THR A 23 3.75 10.99 -1.82
CA THR A 23 3.45 9.83 -0.98
C THR A 23 4.58 8.80 -1.02
N HIS A 24 5.19 8.58 -2.18
CA HIS A 24 6.31 7.64 -2.36
C HIS A 24 7.55 7.93 -1.53
N SER A 25 7.72 9.19 -1.14
CA SER A 25 8.91 9.67 -0.44
C SER A 25 8.79 9.64 1.09
N ARG A 26 7.61 9.32 1.64
CA ARG A 26 7.33 9.41 3.07
C ARG A 26 7.74 8.12 3.78
N ARG A 27 8.62 8.22 4.79
CA ARG A 27 9.07 7.06 5.58
C ARG A 27 7.93 6.36 6.31
N TYR A 28 6.99 7.13 6.84
CA TYR A 28 5.86 6.54 7.57
C TYR A 28 4.94 5.74 6.65
N VAL A 29 4.82 6.13 5.38
CA VAL A 29 4.08 5.33 4.39
C VAL A 29 4.80 3.99 4.15
N ASP A 30 6.12 4.00 3.99
CA ASP A 30 6.92 2.76 3.90
C ASP A 30 6.72 1.87 5.14
N TRP A 31 6.67 2.47 6.33
CA TRP A 31 6.54 1.75 7.60
C TRP A 31 5.15 1.13 7.78
N GLU A 32 4.10 1.85 7.43
CA GLU A 32 2.73 1.31 7.45
C GLU A 32 2.60 0.17 6.44
N ILE A 33 3.08 0.34 5.20
CA ILE A 33 3.08 -0.76 4.20
C ILE A 33 3.88 -1.96 4.71
N LYS A 34 5.05 -1.74 5.32
CA LYS A 34 5.85 -2.82 5.92
C LYS A 34 5.07 -3.58 6.98
N SER A 35 4.35 -2.85 7.84
CA SER A 35 3.55 -3.45 8.92
C SER A 35 2.36 -4.21 8.35
N SER A 36 1.65 -3.66 7.35
CA SER A 36 0.52 -4.30 6.68
C SER A 36 0.89 -5.60 5.98
N LEU A 37 2.10 -5.70 5.41
CA LEU A 37 2.60 -6.90 4.74
C LEU A 37 3.22 -7.92 5.71
N ARG A 38 3.25 -7.65 7.02
CA ARG A 38 3.82 -8.59 8.00
C ARG A 38 2.81 -9.70 8.28
N TYR A 39 3.29 -10.93 8.25
CA TYR A 39 2.53 -12.12 8.64
C TYR A 39 3.47 -13.17 9.23
N ASP A 40 2.91 -14.12 9.95
CA ASP A 40 3.62 -15.27 10.52
C ASP A 40 2.71 -16.52 10.52
N ALA A 41 3.07 -17.55 11.30
CA ALA A 41 2.29 -18.79 11.37
C ALA A 41 0.88 -18.59 11.95
N TYR A 42 0.63 -17.51 12.69
CA TYR A 42 -0.61 -17.28 13.43
C TYR A 42 -1.37 -16.04 12.95
N THR A 43 -0.75 -15.18 12.16
CA THR A 43 -1.32 -13.91 11.68
C THR A 43 -1.34 -13.85 10.16
N LEU A 44 -2.42 -13.28 9.62
CA LEU A 44 -2.54 -12.97 8.18
C LEU A 44 -2.06 -11.54 7.92
N PRO A 45 -1.47 -11.28 6.73
CA PRO A 45 -1.17 -9.92 6.31
C PRO A 45 -2.47 -9.15 6.05
N ASN A 46 -2.39 -7.84 5.92
CA ASN A 46 -3.48 -7.03 5.40
C ASN A 46 -3.50 -7.10 3.87
N GLY A 47 -4.69 -7.03 3.27
CA GLY A 47 -4.82 -6.72 1.85
C GLY A 47 -4.19 -5.36 1.56
N LEU A 48 -3.60 -5.17 0.37
CA LEU A 48 -2.90 -3.93 0.03
C LEU A 48 -3.44 -3.35 -1.29
N ILE A 49 -3.99 -2.13 -1.22
CA ILE A 49 -4.50 -1.38 -2.36
C ILE A 49 -3.80 -0.03 -2.44
N GLY A 50 -3.46 0.41 -3.64
CA GLY A 50 -3.02 1.77 -3.94
C GLY A 50 -4.07 2.47 -4.77
N ILE A 51 -4.53 3.64 -4.34
CA ILE A 51 -5.49 4.46 -5.10
C ILE A 51 -4.83 5.81 -5.39
N VAL A 52 -4.66 6.12 -6.67
CA VAL A 52 -4.16 7.44 -7.08
C VAL A 52 -5.23 8.49 -6.90
N LEU A 53 -4.86 9.60 -6.24
CA LEU A 53 -5.78 10.70 -5.98
C LEU A 53 -6.17 11.41 -7.29
N PRO A 54 -7.41 11.92 -7.43
CA PRO A 54 -7.87 12.59 -8.64
C PRO A 54 -6.98 13.76 -9.06
N SER A 55 -6.40 14.46 -8.08
CA SER A 55 -5.48 15.59 -8.30
C SER A 55 -4.19 15.22 -9.04
N GLN A 56 -3.90 13.93 -9.20
CA GLN A 56 -2.70 13.44 -9.87
C GLN A 56 -2.94 13.02 -11.32
N ASN A 57 -4.17 13.13 -11.84
CA ASN A 57 -4.54 12.72 -13.21
C ASN A 57 -4.05 11.29 -13.55
N ASN A 58 -4.26 10.36 -12.62
CA ASN A 58 -3.82 8.96 -12.68
C ASN A 58 -2.30 8.73 -12.86
N ARG A 59 -1.47 9.72 -12.51
CA ARG A 59 0.01 9.63 -12.58
C ARG A 59 0.62 9.89 -11.21
N CYS A 60 1.29 8.89 -10.65
CA CYS A 60 2.01 9.05 -9.39
C CYS A 60 3.26 8.16 -9.34
N TYR A 61 4.21 8.53 -8.50
CA TYR A 61 5.28 7.61 -8.10
C TYR A 61 4.74 6.68 -7.02
N LEU A 62 5.00 5.39 -7.15
CA LEU A 62 4.64 4.41 -6.13
C LEU A 62 5.70 4.38 -5.02
N PRO A 63 5.29 4.24 -3.74
CA PRO A 63 6.23 3.87 -2.69
C PRO A 63 6.95 2.58 -3.09
N ALA A 64 8.27 2.56 -2.98
CA ALA A 64 9.05 1.48 -3.58
C ALA A 64 8.80 0.10 -2.92
N ARG A 65 8.27 0.04 -1.68
CA ARG A 65 7.77 -1.21 -1.08
C ARG A 65 6.43 -1.65 -1.66
N PHE A 66 5.55 -0.71 -2.02
CA PHE A 66 4.32 -1.01 -2.73
C PHE A 66 4.63 -1.58 -4.12
N GLU A 67 5.55 -0.94 -4.84
CA GLU A 67 6.00 -1.35 -6.17
C GLU A 67 6.54 -2.80 -6.18
N ASN A 68 7.31 -3.19 -5.16
CA ASN A 68 7.76 -4.59 -5.01
C ASN A 68 6.63 -5.63 -4.90
N ASN A 69 5.40 -5.20 -4.62
CA ASN A 69 4.22 -6.05 -4.46
C ASN A 69 3.20 -5.85 -5.58
N TRP A 70 3.51 -5.06 -6.61
CA TRP A 70 2.59 -4.68 -7.67
C TRP A 70 3.19 -4.95 -9.05
N ASP A 71 2.32 -5.30 -9.99
CA ASP A 71 2.62 -5.51 -11.41
C ASP A 71 1.53 -4.82 -12.24
N GLN A 72 1.90 -4.23 -13.37
CA GLN A 72 0.99 -3.40 -14.17
C GLN A 72 -0.23 -4.16 -14.69
N GLN A 73 -0.10 -5.46 -14.94
CA GLN A 73 -1.18 -6.33 -15.42
C GLN A 73 -1.98 -6.97 -14.29
N HIS A 74 -1.60 -6.75 -13.02
CA HIS A 74 -2.21 -7.37 -11.85
C HIS A 74 -2.19 -8.91 -11.83
N TYR A 75 -1.34 -9.55 -12.64
CA TYR A 75 -1.37 -11.00 -12.82
C TYR A 75 -0.69 -11.74 -11.66
N ASN A 76 0.60 -11.46 -11.41
CA ASN A 76 1.43 -12.16 -10.42
C ASN A 76 1.93 -11.23 -9.32
N CYS A 77 1.03 -10.41 -8.77
CA CYS A 77 1.37 -9.47 -7.71
C CYS A 77 0.35 -9.50 -6.57
N TYR A 78 0.81 -9.14 -5.37
CA TYR A 78 -0.02 -9.13 -4.17
C TYR A 78 -0.97 -7.93 -4.13
N ALA A 79 -0.43 -6.74 -4.37
CA ALA A 79 -1.14 -5.48 -4.30
C ALA A 79 -1.90 -5.17 -5.59
N ARG A 80 -2.89 -4.29 -5.48
CA ARG A 80 -3.66 -3.74 -6.60
C ARG A 80 -3.53 -2.23 -6.65
N PHE A 81 -3.43 -1.66 -7.84
CA PHE A 81 -3.36 -0.22 -8.05
C PHE A 81 -4.53 0.22 -8.94
N TYR A 82 -5.29 1.20 -8.48
CA TYR A 82 -6.48 1.69 -9.18
C TYR A 82 -6.48 3.22 -9.28
N PRO A 83 -7.14 3.77 -10.32
CA PRO A 83 -7.59 5.16 -10.28
C PRO A 83 -8.57 5.37 -9.12
N TYR A 84 -8.84 6.63 -8.79
CA TYR A 84 -9.90 6.94 -7.84
C TYR A 84 -11.25 6.37 -8.34
N PRO A 85 -12.04 5.68 -7.49
CA PRO A 85 -13.28 5.05 -7.92
C PRO A 85 -14.30 6.10 -8.37
N SER A 86 -15.04 5.82 -9.43
CA SER A 86 -16.17 6.65 -9.86
C SER A 86 -17.50 6.21 -9.24
N LEU A 87 -17.55 4.98 -8.70
CA LEU A 87 -18.71 4.38 -8.07
C LEU A 87 -18.30 3.64 -6.78
N ASP A 88 -19.16 3.69 -5.76
CA ASP A 88 -18.94 2.99 -4.50
C ASP A 88 -18.76 1.48 -4.69
N GLN A 89 -19.49 0.89 -5.64
CA GLN A 89 -19.40 -0.54 -5.95
C GLN A 89 -17.98 -0.97 -6.37
N GLN A 90 -17.26 -0.14 -7.13
CA GLN A 90 -15.89 -0.47 -7.54
C GLN A 90 -14.97 -0.58 -6.33
N LEU A 91 -15.12 0.35 -5.37
CA LEU A 91 -14.33 0.33 -4.15
C LEU A 91 -14.62 -0.92 -3.32
N VAL A 92 -15.88 -1.33 -3.23
CA VAL A 92 -16.29 -2.57 -2.54
C VAL A 92 -15.60 -3.78 -3.18
N GLU A 93 -15.70 -3.94 -4.49
CA GLU A 93 -15.09 -5.05 -5.23
C GLU A 93 -13.56 -5.11 -5.04
N TRP A 94 -12.88 -3.95 -5.03
CA TRP A 94 -11.44 -3.87 -4.81
C TRP A 94 -11.06 -4.25 -3.38
N ILE A 95 -11.84 -3.84 -2.39
CA ILE A 95 -11.63 -4.21 -0.98
C ILE A 95 -11.83 -5.70 -0.79
N GLU A 96 -12.86 -6.30 -1.41
CA GLU A 96 -13.11 -7.74 -1.36
C GLU A 96 -11.96 -8.54 -1.98
N ASP A 97 -11.48 -8.17 -3.17
CA ASP A 97 -10.31 -8.80 -3.80
C ASP A 97 -9.06 -8.72 -2.90
N ALA A 98 -8.80 -7.54 -2.32
CA ALA A 98 -7.67 -7.36 -1.41
C ALA A 98 -7.81 -8.17 -0.12
N TYR A 99 -9.03 -8.29 0.42
CA TYR A 99 -9.31 -9.12 1.59
C TYR A 99 -9.03 -10.60 1.30
N ILE A 100 -9.47 -11.11 0.15
CA ILE A 100 -9.22 -12.50 -0.29
C ILE A 100 -7.72 -12.74 -0.53
N ALA A 101 -6.99 -11.74 -1.06
CA ALA A 101 -5.56 -11.81 -1.33
C ALA A 101 -4.72 -12.22 -0.11
N ARG A 102 -5.17 -11.86 1.09
CA ARG A 102 -4.51 -12.16 2.38
C ARG A 102 -4.20 -13.64 2.56
N THR A 103 -4.99 -14.51 1.94
CA THR A 103 -4.79 -15.96 1.98
C THR A 103 -4.33 -16.50 0.63
N GLN A 104 -4.99 -16.11 -0.47
CA GLN A 104 -4.76 -16.70 -1.79
C GLN A 104 -3.45 -16.23 -2.44
N ARG A 105 -3.05 -14.97 -2.20
CA ARG A 105 -1.89 -14.34 -2.84
C ARG A 105 -0.75 -14.05 -1.86
N LYS A 106 -0.83 -14.47 -0.60
CA LYS A 106 0.18 -14.20 0.43
C LYS A 106 1.61 -14.59 0.05
N HIS A 107 1.76 -15.63 -0.78
CA HIS A 107 3.04 -16.14 -1.27
C HIS A 107 3.74 -15.18 -2.25
N LEU A 108 3.01 -14.20 -2.79
CA LEU A 108 3.52 -13.14 -3.68
C LEU A 108 4.05 -11.93 -2.90
N ILE A 109 3.94 -11.91 -1.57
CA ILE A 109 4.39 -10.78 -0.76
C ILE A 109 5.92 -10.67 -0.80
N ASN A 110 6.40 -9.51 -1.20
CA ASN A 110 7.81 -9.13 -1.08
C ASN A 110 7.96 -7.97 -0.07
N ASN A 111 8.34 -8.32 1.16
CA ASN A 111 8.56 -7.36 2.25
C ASN A 111 10.02 -7.31 2.75
N SER A 112 10.96 -7.74 1.91
CA SER A 112 12.39 -7.87 2.24
C SER A 112 13.13 -6.51 2.32
N ARG A 113 12.57 -5.46 1.72
CA ARG A 113 13.21 -4.13 1.64
C ARG A 113 13.52 -3.57 3.03
N VAL A 114 14.73 -3.05 3.19
CA VAL A 114 15.15 -2.29 4.39
C VAL A 114 14.20 -1.12 4.59
N MET A 115 13.82 -0.90 5.84
CA MET A 115 12.90 0.15 6.23
C MET A 115 13.54 1.53 6.06
N LEU A 116 12.81 2.52 5.54
CA LEU A 116 13.34 3.87 5.37
C LEU A 116 13.64 4.52 6.74
N GLY A 117 14.90 4.92 7.01
CA GLY A 117 15.22 5.66 8.24
C GLY A 117 14.70 7.10 8.22
N TYR A 118 14.72 7.72 7.05
CA TYR A 118 14.33 9.11 6.80
C TYR A 118 13.42 9.19 5.58
N ASN A 119 12.74 10.33 5.42
CA ASN A 119 12.02 10.60 4.18
C ASN A 119 13.00 10.62 3.01
N ALA A 120 12.60 10.05 1.88
CA ALA A 120 13.38 10.10 0.66
C ALA A 120 13.21 11.46 -0.03
N LYS A 121 14.07 11.74 -1.02
CA LYS A 121 13.88 12.88 -1.92
C LYS A 121 12.62 12.65 -2.75
N CYS A 122 11.74 13.64 -2.81
CA CYS A 122 10.57 13.60 -3.68
C CYS A 122 11.01 13.72 -5.14
N ASN A 123 10.51 12.84 -6.00
CA ASN A 123 10.84 12.81 -7.44
C ASN A 123 10.14 13.92 -8.23
N ILE A 124 9.13 14.58 -7.63
CA ILE A 124 8.40 15.68 -8.26
C ILE A 124 9.04 17.03 -7.89
N HIS A 125 9.32 17.25 -6.61
CA HIS A 125 9.83 18.54 -6.12
C HIS A 125 11.36 18.59 -6.01
N GLY A 126 12.05 17.46 -6.11
CA GLY A 126 13.50 17.39 -5.92
C GLY A 126 13.96 17.73 -4.49
N ALA A 127 13.09 17.64 -3.48
CA ALA A 127 13.37 17.98 -2.09
C ALA A 127 12.80 16.91 -1.12
N THR A 128 13.31 16.88 0.10
CA THR A 128 12.79 16.02 1.18
C THR A 128 11.74 16.80 1.98
N HIS A 129 10.51 16.26 2.07
CA HIS A 129 9.39 16.81 2.84
C HIS A 129 9.29 16.17 4.22
#